data_AF-A0A920G2T4-F1
#
_entry.id   AF-A0A920G2T4-F1
#
_cell.length_a   1.000
_cell.length_b   1.000
_cell.length_c   1.000
_cell.angle_alpha   90.00
_cell.angle_beta   90.00
_cell.angle_gamma   90.00
#
_symmetry.space_group_name_H-M   'P 1'
#
loop_
_entity.id
_entity.type
_entity.pdbx_description
1 polymer ?
#
loop_
_entity_poly.entity_id
_entity_poly.type
_entity_poly.pdbx_seq_one_letter_code
_entity_poly.pdbx_strand_id
1 'polypeptide(L)'
;MCTAPAELPKLAFMIRMLDSGLMSEYLRDSAKPDDVLKLRGPFGDFSWTGSRSRPQLFIAGGTGLSPSAAFCKRSAQPVGRSRR
;
A
#
# COMPACT_ATOMS: atom_id res chain seq x y z
N MET A 1 1.59 0.68 3.14
CA MET A 1 1.69 -0.06 1.87
C MET A 1 0.40 0.13 1.11
N CYS A 2 0.47 0.42 -0.19
CA CYS A 2 -0.70 0.64 -1.05
C CYS A 2 -1.11 -0.59 -1.88
N THR A 3 -0.32 -1.65 -1.79
CA THR A 3 -0.50 -2.88 -2.55
C THR A 3 -1.61 -3.73 -1.95
N ALA A 4 -2.55 -4.19 -2.76
CA ALA A 4 -3.47 -5.26 -2.37
C ALA A 4 -2.75 -6.62 -2.44
N PRO A 5 -3.06 -7.61 -1.57
CA PRO A 5 -2.37 -8.91 -1.58
C PRO A 5 -2.31 -9.62 -2.94
N ALA A 6 -3.30 -9.39 -3.81
CA ALA A 6 -3.36 -9.96 -5.16
C ALA A 6 -2.37 -9.32 -6.17
N GLU A 7 -1.74 -8.19 -5.85
CA GLU A 7 -0.75 -7.50 -6.70
C GLU A 7 0.70 -7.93 -6.40
N LEU A 8 0.90 -8.86 -5.47
CA LEU A 8 2.22 -9.43 -5.18
C LEU A 8 2.79 -10.15 -6.42
N PRO A 9 4.12 -10.10 -6.64
CA PRO A 9 5.17 -9.64 -5.73
C PRO A 9 5.46 -8.12 -5.76
N LYS A 10 4.70 -7.32 -6.53
CA LYS A 10 4.98 -5.89 -6.69
C LYS A 10 4.53 -5.08 -5.48
N LEU A 11 5.47 -4.46 -4.77
CA LEU A 11 5.18 -3.58 -3.64
C LEU A 11 5.14 -2.10 -4.06
N ALA A 12 4.13 -1.38 -3.58
CA ALA A 12 3.92 0.04 -3.83
C ALA A 12 3.77 0.78 -2.50
N PHE A 13 4.51 1.88 -2.38
CA PHE A 13 4.54 2.72 -1.19
C PHE A 13 4.20 4.16 -1.57
N MET A 14 3.46 4.84 -0.71
CA MET A 14 3.26 6.28 -0.82
C MET A 14 4.12 6.93 0.25
N ILE A 15 5.15 7.63 -0.20
CA ILE A 15 6.15 8.25 0.67
C ILE A 15 5.96 9.76 0.55
N ARG A 16 5.77 10.43 1.69
CA ARG A 16 5.82 11.88 1.72
C ARG A 16 7.28 12.31 1.70
N MET A 17 7.63 13.15 0.73
CA MET A 17 8.95 13.76 0.66
C MET A 17 9.06 14.84 1.74
N LEU A 18 10.12 14.77 2.52
CA LEU A 18 10.51 15.78 3.50
C LEU A 18 11.81 16.44 3.01
N ASP A 19 11.97 17.74 3.29
CA ASP A 19 13.14 18.50 2.81
C ASP A 19 14.45 18.11 3.52
N SER A 20 14.37 17.59 4.74
CA SER A 20 15.53 17.19 5.56
C SER A 20 15.45 15.71 6.01
N GLY A 21 15.05 14.81 5.13
CA GLY A 21 14.84 13.40 5.45
C GLY A 21 15.82 12.50 4.71
N LEU A 22 16.62 11.70 5.43
CA LEU A 22 17.62 10.78 4.85
C LEU A 22 17.05 9.88 3.74
N MET A 23 15.86 9.29 3.97
CA MET A 23 15.20 8.46 2.96
C MET A 23 14.64 9.29 1.81
N SER A 24 14.14 10.50 2.09
CA SER A 24 13.60 11.39 1.06
C SER A 24 14.71 11.93 0.14
N GLU A 25 15.87 12.26 0.68
CA GLU A 25 17.07 12.65 -0.09
C GLU A 25 17.56 11.48 -0.95
N TYR A 26 17.69 10.28 -0.37
CA TYR A 26 18.06 9.09 -1.14
C TYR A 26 17.10 8.82 -2.31
N LEU A 27 15.79 8.86 -2.06
CA LEU A 27 14.77 8.65 -3.09
C LEU A 27 14.76 9.72 -4.17
N ARG A 28 15.17 10.95 -3.84
CA ARG A 28 15.19 12.08 -4.77
C ARG A 28 16.42 12.05 -5.66
N ASP A 29 17.59 11.83 -5.07
CA ASP A 29 18.87 12.13 -5.72
C ASP A 29 19.66 10.88 -6.13
N SER A 30 19.40 9.73 -5.49
CA SER A 30 20.23 8.52 -5.63
C SER A 30 19.49 7.30 -6.13
N ALA A 31 18.18 7.17 -5.85
CA ALA A 31 17.42 5.97 -6.18
C ALA A 31 17.26 5.76 -7.69
N LYS A 32 17.58 4.55 -8.15
CA LYS A 32 17.46 4.16 -9.56
C LYS A 32 16.68 2.85 -9.73
N PRO A 33 16.09 2.60 -10.92
CA PRO A 33 15.63 1.27 -11.27
C PRO A 33 16.75 0.24 -11.06
N ASP A 34 16.37 -0.96 -10.62
CA ASP A 34 17.28 -2.07 -10.29
C ASP A 34 18.13 -1.93 -9.01
N ASP A 35 18.00 -0.83 -8.26
CA ASP A 35 18.61 -0.72 -6.93
C ASP A 35 18.03 -1.74 -5.95
N VAL A 36 18.91 -2.42 -5.23
CA VAL A 36 18.53 -3.42 -4.23
C VAL A 36 18.31 -2.76 -2.87
N LEU A 37 17.04 -2.64 -2.49
CA LEU A 37 16.62 -2.12 -1.19
C LEU A 37 16.33 -3.26 -0.20
N LYS A 38 16.96 -3.20 0.98
CA LYS A 38 16.62 -4.11 2.09
C LYS A 38 15.42 -3.57 2.85
N LEU A 39 14.31 -4.30 2.81
CA LEU A 39 13.07 -3.95 3.51
C LEU A 39 12.90 -4.82 4.76
N ARG A 40 12.32 -4.24 5.81
CA ARG A 40 11.89 -4.95 7.01
C ARG A 40 10.42 -4.63 7.25
N GLY A 41 9.62 -5.61 7.63
CA GLY A 41 8.16 -5.49 7.79
C GLY A 41 7.42 -6.63 7.09
N PRO A 42 6.08 -6.68 7.11
CA PRO A 42 5.13 -5.60 7.37
C PRO A 42 5.01 -5.22 8.85
N PHE A 43 4.76 -3.94 9.11
CA PHE A 43 4.52 -3.42 10.45
C PHE A 43 3.15 -2.76 10.53
N GLY A 44 2.47 -2.96 11.66
CA GLY A 44 1.15 -2.39 11.98
C GLY A 44 0.00 -3.40 11.88
N ASP A 45 -0.99 -3.24 12.75
CA ASP A 45 -2.18 -4.13 12.87
C ASP A 45 -3.35 -3.69 11.97
N PHE A 46 -3.11 -2.76 11.05
CA PHE A 46 -4.14 -2.15 10.22
C PHE A 46 -4.57 -3.10 9.10
N SER A 47 -5.46 -4.03 9.44
CA SER A 47 -6.01 -5.04 8.54
C SER A 47 -7.54 -4.93 8.44
N TRP A 48 -8.07 -5.14 7.24
CA TRP A 48 -9.51 -5.10 7.00
C TRP A 48 -10.12 -6.51 7.15
N THR A 49 -10.97 -6.68 8.16
CA THR A 49 -11.72 -7.91 8.50
C THR A 49 -13.21 -7.84 8.14
N GLY A 50 -13.66 -6.73 7.54
CA GLY A 50 -15.08 -6.52 7.23
C GLY A 50 -15.62 -7.44 6.13
N SER A 51 -16.95 -7.57 6.09
CA SER A 51 -17.67 -8.21 4.98
C SER A 51 -17.99 -7.17 3.89
N ARG A 52 -17.94 -7.57 2.62
CA ARG A 52 -18.35 -6.72 1.47
C ARG A 52 -19.86 -6.44 1.44
N SER A 53 -20.64 -6.99 2.37
CA SER A 53 -22.10 -6.89 2.42
C SER A 53 -22.65 -5.48 2.65
N ARG A 54 -21.82 -4.48 2.99
CA ARG A 54 -22.26 -3.12 3.33
C ARG A 54 -21.42 -2.08 2.60
N PRO A 55 -22.01 -0.93 2.22
CA PRO A 55 -21.25 0.18 1.65
C PRO A 55 -20.16 0.65 2.64
N GLN A 56 -18.98 0.95 2.11
CA GLN A 56 -17.78 1.28 2.89
C GLN A 56 -17.33 2.71 2.56
N LEU A 57 -17.02 3.49 3.59
CA LEU A 57 -16.44 4.82 3.46
C LEU A 57 -15.02 4.80 4.02
N PHE A 58 -14.04 5.17 3.19
CA PHE A 58 -12.64 5.31 3.58
C PHE A 58 -12.29 6.79 3.58
N ILE A 59 -11.91 7.34 4.74
CA ILE A 59 -11.42 8.71 4.88
C ILE A 59 -9.92 8.64 5.14
N ALA A 60 -9.13 9.35 4.34
CA ALA A 60 -7.69 9.33 4.44
C ALA A 60 -7.11 10.73 4.20
N GLY A 61 -6.08 11.10 4.97
CA GLY A 61 -5.32 12.34 4.81
C GLY A 61 -3.83 12.07 4.78
N GLY A 62 -3.09 12.80 3.94
CA GLY A 62 -1.64 12.67 3.80
C GLY A 62 -1.20 11.25 3.39
N THR A 63 -0.16 10.73 4.01
CA THR A 63 0.34 9.36 3.75
C THR A 63 -0.63 8.26 4.19
N GLY A 64 -1.66 8.59 4.97
CA GLY A 64 -2.76 7.70 5.32
C GLY A 64 -3.63 7.27 4.13
N LEU A 65 -3.45 7.89 2.96
CA LEU A 65 -4.01 7.40 1.69
C LEU A 65 -3.44 6.02 1.32
N SER A 66 -2.24 5.68 1.78
CA SER A 66 -1.57 4.42 1.43
C SER A 66 -2.41 3.18 1.80
N PRO A 67 -2.80 2.96 3.07
CA PRO A 67 -3.63 1.80 3.41
C PRO A 67 -5.04 1.86 2.82
N SER A 68 -5.64 3.04 2.75
CA SER A 68 -7.00 3.22 2.23
C SER A 68 -7.10 2.85 0.74
N ALA A 69 -6.07 3.18 -0.05
CA ALA A 69 -5.98 2.76 -1.44
C ALA A 69 -5.88 1.22 -1.56
N ALA A 70 -5.11 0.56 -0.70
CA ALA A 70 -4.98 -0.90 -0.71
C ALA A 70 -6.33 -1.60 -0.43
N PHE A 71 -7.12 -1.08 0.51
CA PHE A 71 -8.45 -1.61 0.81
C PHE A 71 -9.47 -1.34 -0.28
N CYS A 72 -9.47 -0.15 -0.88
CA CYS A 72 -10.34 0.17 -2.00
C CYS A 72 -10.08 -0.75 -3.20
N LYS A 73 -8.80 -1.00 -3.52
CA LYS A 73 -8.40 -1.99 -4.54
C LYS A 73 -8.89 -3.39 -4.17
N ARG A 74 -8.70 -3.81 -2.91
CA ARG A 74 -9.19 -5.12 -2.43
C ARG A 74 -10.71 -5.23 -2.50
N SER A 75 -11.49 -4.17 -2.27
CA SER A 75 -12.94 -4.20 -2.39
C SER A 75 -13.43 -4.21 -3.84
N ALA A 76 -12.72 -3.52 -4.74
CA ALA A 76 -13.07 -3.41 -6.15
C ALA A 76 -12.78 -4.69 -6.97
N GLN A 77 -11.83 -5.53 -6.53
CA GLN A 77 -11.53 -6.77 -7.25
C GLN A 77 -12.73 -7.74 -7.26
N PRO A 78 -13.08 -8.35 -8.40
CA PRO A 78 -14.09 -9.40 -8.44
C PRO A 78 -13.69 -10.53 -7.48
N VAL A 79 -14.62 -11.04 -6.67
CA VAL A 79 -14.37 -12.28 -5.94
C VAL A 79 -14.09 -13.34 -6.99
N GLY A 80 -12.85 -13.84 -7.04
CA GLY A 80 -12.52 -14.99 -7.86
C GLY A 80 -13.56 -16.07 -7.59
N ARG A 81 -14.29 -16.50 -8.63
CA ARG A 81 -15.22 -17.62 -8.53
C ARG A 81 -14.43 -18.77 -7.93
N SER A 82 -14.77 -19.13 -6.69
CA SER A 82 -14.38 -20.40 -6.10
C SER A 82 -14.78 -21.46 -7.12
N ARG A 83 -13.80 -22.05 -7.81
CA ARG A 83 -14.01 -23.28 -8.57
C ARG A 83 -14.39 -24.32 -7.53
N ARG A 84 -15.70 -24.61 -7.46
CA ARG A 84 -16.16 -25.94 -7.06
C ARG A 84 -15.96 -26.87 -8.25
#